data_AF-A0ABC9N6Q2-F1
#
_entry.id   AF-A0ABC9N6Q2-F1
#
_cell.length_a   1.000
_cell.length_b   1.000
_cell.length_c   1.000
_cell.angle_alpha   90.00
_cell.angle_beta   90.00
_cell.angle_gamma   90.00
#
_symmetry.space_group_name_H-M   'P 1'
#
loop_
_entity.id
_entity.type
_entity.pdbx_description
1 polymer ?
#
loop_
_entity_poly.entity_id
_entity_poly.type
_entity_poly.pdbx_seq_one_letter_code
_entity_poly.pdbx_strand_id
1 'polypeptide(L)'
;MIKDKSHIKEAVLYGGLKYDADTTALVVENKKYTDIPRDLNIQHTFYPDSLNLRDGAKYLPATKIEAEQIKQALENTRLQPALYMDLRGTEESFKALSGKNISMLHIATHGFYWTETEARQTKDLDFLMMGDNNQSRYVEDKALTRSGLLLSGANIALKGNPLPEGLEDGILTAKELAGLDLRGLDLVVLSACQTGLGEITGDGVFGLQRGFKKAGANTLLMSLWKVDDNATQLLMTQFYKNLLAGKSKFESLREAQKYVRDYEVEIETTPDKRWQSEARQKEKQSKKPMPKEFKKIKKYKDPFYWAAFILLDAID
;
A
#
# COMPACT_ATOMS: atom_id res chain seq x y z
N MET A 1 -33.23 -20.50 13.05
CA MET A 1 -32.00 -20.25 13.84
C MET A 1 -31.46 -18.88 13.44
N ILE A 2 -31.78 -17.85 14.24
CA ILE A 2 -31.34 -16.48 14.02
C ILE A 2 -29.87 -16.44 14.47
N LYS A 3 -28.92 -16.40 13.51
CA LYS A 3 -27.50 -16.25 13.82
C LYS A 3 -27.28 -14.85 14.37
N ASP A 4 -26.83 -14.78 15.62
CA ASP A 4 -26.41 -13.56 16.29
C ASP A 4 -25.36 -12.82 15.44
N LYS A 5 -25.69 -11.61 14.98
CA LYS A 5 -24.84 -10.77 14.12
C LYS A 5 -23.93 -9.84 14.93
N SER A 6 -23.93 -9.91 16.26
CA SER A 6 -23.27 -8.95 17.16
C SER A 6 -21.72 -8.99 17.18
N HIS A 7 -21.08 -9.95 16.49
CA HIS A 7 -19.62 -10.14 16.52
C HIS A 7 -18.96 -10.33 15.16
N ILE A 8 -19.65 -9.99 14.05
CA ILE A 8 -19.03 -10.06 12.73
C ILE A 8 -18.05 -8.90 12.60
N LYS A 9 -16.75 -9.23 12.47
CA LYS A 9 -15.69 -8.25 12.25
C LYS A 9 -15.53 -8.00 10.75
N GLU A 10 -15.42 -6.73 10.36
CA GLU A 10 -15.17 -6.37 8.96
C GLU A 10 -13.68 -6.47 8.63
N ALA A 11 -13.40 -6.77 7.36
CA ALA A 11 -12.08 -6.64 6.76
C ALA A 11 -12.18 -5.66 5.59
N VAL A 12 -11.35 -4.63 5.58
CA VAL A 12 -11.40 -3.58 4.56
C VAL A 12 -10.16 -3.66 3.68
N LEU A 13 -10.36 -3.61 2.37
CA LEU A 13 -9.31 -3.80 1.37
C LEU A 13 -9.33 -2.63 0.40
N TYR A 14 -8.18 -1.99 0.19
CA TYR A 14 -7.95 -0.96 -0.82
C TYR A 14 -6.95 -1.47 -1.86
N GLY A 15 -7.26 -1.29 -3.15
CA GLY A 15 -6.37 -1.63 -4.26
C GLY A 15 -6.93 -1.16 -5.59
N GLY A 16 -6.13 -1.11 -6.65
CA GLY A 16 -6.61 -0.65 -7.96
C GLY A 16 -7.17 0.77 -7.94
N LEU A 17 -6.54 1.66 -7.18
CA LEU A 17 -7.02 3.03 -6.98
C LEU A 17 -6.82 3.88 -8.24
N LYS A 18 -7.75 4.82 -8.45
CA LYS A 18 -7.76 5.70 -9.62
C LYS A 18 -7.26 7.09 -9.22
N TYR A 19 -5.95 7.29 -9.28
CA TYR A 19 -5.31 8.56 -8.91
C TYR A 19 -5.69 9.72 -9.85
N ASP A 20 -5.82 9.43 -11.16
CA ASP A 20 -6.41 10.34 -12.14
C ASP A 20 -7.93 10.14 -12.20
N ALA A 21 -8.67 10.92 -11.43
CA ALA A 21 -10.12 10.86 -11.35
C ALA A 21 -10.77 12.15 -11.85
N ASP A 22 -11.96 12.03 -12.41
CA ASP A 22 -12.80 13.18 -12.73
C ASP A 22 -13.40 13.75 -11.43
N THR A 23 -13.25 15.05 -11.23
CA THR A 23 -13.65 15.73 -10.00
C THR A 23 -15.16 15.66 -9.76
N THR A 24 -15.97 15.72 -10.83
CA THR A 24 -17.44 15.61 -10.72
C THR A 24 -17.83 14.21 -10.24
N ALA A 25 -17.19 13.18 -10.79
CA ALA A 25 -17.40 11.80 -10.38
C ALA A 25 -16.99 11.55 -8.92
N LEU A 26 -15.88 12.13 -8.46
CA LEU A 26 -15.44 12.06 -7.06
C LEU A 26 -16.45 12.74 -6.12
N VAL A 27 -16.90 13.94 -6.45
CA VAL A 27 -17.91 14.65 -5.63
C VAL A 27 -19.19 13.83 -5.51
N VAL A 28 -19.63 13.16 -6.59
CA VAL A 28 -20.80 12.28 -6.54
C VAL A 28 -20.57 11.06 -5.64
N GLU A 29 -19.40 10.41 -5.75
CA GLU A 29 -19.06 9.25 -4.92
C GLU A 29 -18.95 9.61 -3.43
N ASN A 30 -18.32 10.76 -3.14
CA ASN A 30 -18.00 11.17 -1.78
C ASN A 30 -19.20 11.73 -0.99
N LYS A 31 -20.34 11.98 -1.66
CA LYS A 31 -21.63 12.28 -0.98
C LYS A 31 -22.07 11.19 0.00
N LYS A 32 -21.49 10.00 -0.06
CA LYS A 32 -21.78 8.88 0.87
C LYS A 32 -21.12 9.04 2.24
N TYR A 33 -20.17 9.97 2.38
CA TYR A 33 -19.28 10.09 3.55
C TYR A 33 -19.40 11.46 4.25
N THR A 34 -20.56 12.11 4.16
CA THR A 34 -20.78 13.49 4.63
C THR A 34 -20.78 13.68 6.15
N ASP A 35 -20.92 12.61 6.92
CA ASP A 35 -21.11 12.66 8.38
C ASP A 35 -19.79 12.59 9.19
N ILE A 36 -18.64 12.58 8.52
CA ILE A 36 -17.34 12.53 9.17
C ILE A 36 -16.95 13.94 9.60
N PRO A 37 -16.59 14.18 10.88
CA PRO A 37 -16.10 15.48 11.31
C PRO A 37 -14.91 15.90 10.44
N ARG A 38 -15.11 16.94 9.64
CA ARG A 38 -14.07 17.58 8.82
C ARG A 38 -13.11 18.45 9.67
N ASP A 39 -13.22 18.34 11.00
CA ASP A 39 -12.50 19.13 12.01
C ASP A 39 -11.00 18.83 12.12
N LEU A 40 -10.41 18.18 11.12
CA LEU A 40 -9.00 18.35 10.80
C LEU A 40 -8.92 19.46 9.76
N ASN A 41 -9.14 20.69 10.22
CA ASN A 41 -9.13 21.92 9.43
C ASN A 41 -7.71 22.23 8.92
N ILE A 42 -7.12 21.33 8.15
CA ILE A 42 -5.94 21.58 7.33
C ILE A 42 -6.50 21.86 5.95
N GLN A 43 -6.99 23.10 5.74
CA GLN A 43 -7.19 23.60 4.40
C GLN A 43 -5.82 23.66 3.74
N HIS A 44 -5.46 22.60 3.02
CA HIS A 44 -4.25 22.55 2.21
C HIS A 44 -4.42 23.58 1.09
N THR A 45 -3.83 24.76 1.30
CA THR A 45 -3.72 25.75 0.23
C THR A 45 -2.64 25.24 -0.71
N PHE A 46 -3.07 24.42 -1.68
CA PHE A 46 -2.19 23.73 -2.60
C PHE A 46 -1.64 24.73 -3.63
N TYR A 47 -0.33 24.98 -3.60
CA TYR A 47 0.38 25.70 -4.65
C TYR A 47 1.22 24.68 -5.42
N PRO A 48 0.98 24.47 -6.73
CA PRO A 48 1.82 23.57 -7.51
C PRO A 48 3.17 24.22 -7.78
N ASP A 49 4.25 23.47 -7.54
CA ASP A 49 5.21 23.10 -8.59
C ASP A 49 6.48 22.46 -8.00
N SER A 50 6.48 21.27 -7.41
CA SER A 50 7.64 20.37 -7.55
C SER A 50 7.50 19.08 -6.77
N LEU A 51 7.31 18.01 -7.52
CA LEU A 51 7.89 16.72 -7.22
C LEU A 51 8.30 16.17 -8.59
N ASN A 52 9.21 15.21 -8.65
CA ASN A 52 9.36 14.36 -9.85
C ASN A 52 8.09 13.51 -10.16
N LEU A 53 6.92 13.95 -9.67
CA LEU A 53 5.55 13.57 -10.02
C LEU A 53 4.91 14.63 -10.93
N ARG A 54 5.66 15.31 -11.80
CA ARG A 54 5.06 16.20 -12.81
C ARG A 54 3.98 15.48 -13.65
N ASP A 55 4.07 14.16 -13.74
CA ASP A 55 3.09 13.26 -14.36
C ASP A 55 2.00 12.72 -13.39
N GLY A 56 2.10 12.99 -12.09
CA GLY A 56 1.29 12.40 -11.02
C GLY A 56 1.66 10.94 -10.69
N ALA A 57 0.91 10.36 -9.75
CA ALA A 57 0.97 8.95 -9.43
C ALA A 57 0.37 8.09 -10.55
N LYS A 58 1.12 7.08 -10.99
CA LYS A 58 0.70 6.17 -12.06
C LYS A 58 -0.24 5.08 -11.52
N TYR A 59 -1.21 4.65 -12.33
CA TYR A 59 -2.05 3.51 -12.01
C TYR A 59 -1.20 2.23 -11.76
N LEU A 60 -1.60 1.42 -10.79
CA LEU A 60 -0.92 0.18 -10.40
C LEU A 60 -1.85 -1.03 -10.64
N PRO A 61 -1.78 -1.68 -11.82
CA PRO A 61 -2.65 -2.83 -12.12
C PRO A 61 -2.47 -4.00 -11.14
N ALA A 62 -1.25 -4.19 -10.61
CA ALA A 62 -0.96 -5.27 -9.68
C ALA A 62 -1.75 -5.16 -8.36
N THR A 63 -1.97 -3.93 -7.86
CA THR A 63 -2.68 -3.71 -6.58
C THR A 63 -4.17 -4.05 -6.67
N LYS A 64 -4.77 -3.92 -7.86
CA LYS A 64 -6.12 -4.41 -8.14
C LYS A 64 -6.21 -5.92 -7.95
N ILE A 65 -5.31 -6.65 -8.61
CA ILE A 65 -5.28 -8.11 -8.58
C ILE A 65 -5.04 -8.60 -7.15
N GLU A 66 -4.10 -7.96 -6.43
CA GLU A 66 -3.80 -8.28 -5.03
C GLU A 66 -5.03 -8.13 -4.13
N ALA A 67 -5.71 -6.98 -4.17
CA ALA A 67 -6.88 -6.74 -3.32
C ALA A 67 -8.06 -7.68 -3.66
N GLU A 68 -8.28 -7.99 -4.95
CA GLU A 68 -9.29 -8.96 -5.39
C GLU A 68 -8.99 -10.38 -4.90
N GLN A 69 -7.73 -10.82 -4.99
CA GLN A 69 -7.30 -12.14 -4.49
C GLN A 69 -7.45 -12.27 -2.98
N ILE A 70 -7.10 -11.22 -2.22
CA ILE A 70 -7.26 -11.21 -0.77
C ILE A 70 -8.76 -11.23 -0.41
N LYS A 71 -9.59 -10.44 -1.09
CA LYS A 71 -11.06 -10.51 -0.90
C LYS A 71 -11.56 -11.93 -1.08
N GLN A 72 -11.19 -12.58 -2.17
CA GLN A 72 -11.60 -13.96 -2.47
C GLN A 72 -11.15 -14.95 -1.37
N ALA A 73 -9.92 -14.79 -0.86
CA ALA A 73 -9.44 -15.61 0.25
C ALA A 73 -10.27 -15.41 1.54
N LEU A 74 -10.72 -14.18 1.79
CA LEU A 74 -11.51 -13.82 2.96
C LEU A 74 -12.99 -14.21 2.87
N GLU A 75 -13.55 -14.42 1.67
CA GLU A 75 -14.97 -14.78 1.48
C GLU A 75 -15.39 -16.08 2.17
N ASN A 76 -14.47 -17.01 2.39
CA ASN A 76 -14.73 -18.28 3.08
C ASN A 76 -14.54 -18.20 4.60
N THR A 77 -14.34 -17.00 5.14
CA THR A 77 -14.06 -16.76 6.56
C THR A 77 -15.28 -16.17 7.27
N ARG A 78 -15.15 -15.88 8.56
CA ARG A 78 -16.17 -15.14 9.32
C ARG A 78 -16.08 -13.62 9.12
N LEU A 79 -15.06 -13.14 8.41
CA LEU A 79 -14.89 -11.73 8.10
C LEU A 79 -15.82 -11.34 6.94
N GLN A 80 -16.30 -10.11 6.97
CA GLN A 80 -17.00 -9.52 5.82
C GLN A 80 -16.02 -8.62 5.07
N PRO A 81 -15.47 -9.08 3.92
CA PRO A 81 -14.52 -8.28 3.16
C PRO A 81 -15.23 -7.18 2.37
N ALA A 82 -14.93 -5.93 2.68
CA ALA A 82 -15.31 -4.75 1.91
C ALA A 82 -14.13 -4.31 1.03
N LEU A 83 -14.37 -4.14 -0.27
CA LEU A 83 -13.35 -3.80 -1.26
C LEU A 83 -13.61 -2.41 -1.84
N TYR A 84 -12.60 -1.56 -1.72
CA TYR A 84 -12.56 -0.18 -2.16
C TYR A 84 -11.53 -0.06 -3.29
N MET A 85 -12.03 0.20 -4.50
CA MET A 85 -11.24 0.28 -5.73
C MET A 85 -11.73 1.43 -6.59
N ASP A 86 -10.96 1.76 -7.64
CA ASP A 86 -11.30 2.81 -8.59
C ASP A 86 -11.71 4.08 -7.83
N LEU A 87 -12.83 4.71 -8.17
CA LEU A 87 -13.30 5.93 -7.52
C LEU A 87 -13.82 5.73 -6.09
N ARG A 88 -13.98 4.51 -5.59
CA ARG A 88 -14.48 4.26 -4.22
C ARG A 88 -13.39 4.35 -3.16
N GLY A 89 -12.14 4.10 -3.53
CA GLY A 89 -11.00 4.14 -2.61
C GLY A 89 -10.44 5.54 -2.40
N THR A 90 -11.31 6.47 -1.98
CA THR A 90 -10.98 7.85 -1.66
C THR A 90 -10.52 8.02 -0.22
N GLU A 91 -9.98 9.20 0.08
CA GLU A 91 -9.61 9.56 1.42
C GLU A 91 -10.81 9.69 2.36
N GLU A 92 -11.92 10.21 1.87
CA GLU A 92 -13.18 10.27 2.62
C GLU A 92 -13.67 8.87 2.99
N SER A 93 -13.58 7.91 2.06
CA SER A 93 -13.99 6.54 2.35
C SER A 93 -13.08 5.88 3.40
N PHE A 94 -11.81 6.26 3.45
CA PHE A 94 -10.87 5.82 4.48
C PHE A 94 -11.16 6.49 5.83
N LYS A 95 -11.33 7.81 5.87
CA LYS A 95 -11.69 8.55 7.09
C LYS A 95 -13.03 8.06 7.66
N ALA A 96 -13.95 7.55 6.82
CA ALA A 96 -15.22 6.94 7.22
C ALA A 96 -15.08 5.66 8.06
N LEU A 97 -13.90 5.03 8.04
CA LEU A 97 -13.59 3.85 8.83
C LEU A 97 -13.36 4.17 10.32
N SER A 98 -13.12 5.45 10.64
CA SER A 98 -12.95 5.92 12.02
C SER A 98 -14.17 5.57 12.89
N GLY A 99 -13.93 4.94 14.03
CA GLY A 99 -14.96 4.46 14.96
C GLY A 99 -15.75 3.24 14.47
N LYS A 100 -15.41 2.65 13.32
CA LYS A 100 -16.05 1.41 12.83
C LYS A 100 -15.39 0.17 13.41
N ASN A 101 -16.16 -0.91 13.52
CA ASN A 101 -15.69 -2.20 14.03
C ASN A 101 -15.00 -3.02 12.93
N ILE A 102 -13.81 -2.59 12.53
CA ILE A 102 -12.99 -3.24 11.52
C ILE A 102 -11.82 -3.92 12.21
N SER A 103 -11.57 -5.18 11.87
CA SER A 103 -10.48 -5.96 12.48
C SER A 103 -9.23 -6.07 11.62
N MET A 104 -9.40 -5.90 10.32
CA MET A 104 -8.34 -6.10 9.35
C MET A 104 -8.43 -5.02 8.28
N LEU A 105 -7.30 -4.41 7.98
CA LEU A 105 -7.19 -3.39 6.93
C LEU A 105 -6.02 -3.76 6.02
N HIS A 106 -6.26 -3.84 4.72
CA HIS A 106 -5.23 -4.02 3.71
C HIS A 106 -5.26 -2.85 2.75
N ILE A 107 -4.09 -2.25 2.47
CA ILE A 107 -3.97 -1.12 1.55
C ILE A 107 -2.83 -1.39 0.57
N ALA A 108 -3.17 -1.55 -0.70
CA ALA A 108 -2.23 -1.69 -1.81
C ALA A 108 -2.28 -0.44 -2.69
N THR A 109 -1.32 0.46 -2.51
CA THR A 109 -1.28 1.78 -3.16
C THR A 109 0.15 2.36 -3.21
N HIS A 110 0.32 3.60 -3.68
CA HIS A 110 1.57 4.35 -3.51
C HIS A 110 1.69 4.88 -2.08
N GLY A 111 2.84 4.64 -1.46
CA GLY A 111 3.27 5.31 -0.24
C GLY A 111 4.39 6.28 -0.54
N PHE A 112 4.56 7.27 0.33
CA PHE A 112 5.68 8.21 0.25
C PHE A 112 6.26 8.48 1.64
N TYR A 113 7.54 8.86 1.64
CA TYR A 113 8.23 9.43 2.78
C TYR A 113 9.26 10.45 2.28
N TRP A 114 9.36 11.59 2.97
CA TRP A 114 10.39 12.59 2.74
C TRP A 114 11.15 12.94 4.02
N THR A 115 12.46 13.01 3.92
CA THR A 115 13.31 13.55 4.98
C THR A 115 13.10 15.05 5.14
N GLU A 116 13.46 15.62 6.29
CA GLU A 116 13.41 17.07 6.50
C GLU A 116 14.27 17.83 5.48
N THR A 117 15.43 17.29 5.13
CA THR A 117 16.34 17.88 4.14
C THR A 117 15.72 17.91 2.74
N GLU A 118 15.12 16.79 2.31
CA GLU A 118 14.41 16.72 1.02
C GLU A 118 13.22 17.68 0.98
N ALA A 119 12.47 17.78 2.09
CA ALA A 119 11.35 18.72 2.19
C ALA A 119 11.82 20.19 2.11
N ARG A 120 12.93 20.54 2.77
CA ARG A 120 13.48 21.92 2.76
C ARG A 120 14.14 22.34 1.45
N GLN A 121 14.71 21.39 0.70
CA GLN A 121 15.36 21.68 -0.58
C GLN A 121 14.35 21.84 -1.72
N THR A 122 13.12 21.40 -1.51
CA THR A 122 12.03 21.44 -2.49
C THR A 122 11.14 22.63 -2.16
N LYS A 123 11.33 23.77 -2.84
CA LYS A 123 10.66 25.05 -2.55
C LYS A 123 9.12 24.99 -2.60
N ASP A 124 8.56 23.92 -3.15
CA ASP A 124 7.13 23.77 -3.46
C ASP A 124 6.46 22.66 -2.62
N LEU A 125 7.14 22.16 -1.59
CA LEU A 125 6.61 21.24 -0.58
C LEU A 125 6.25 21.95 0.74
N ASP A 126 5.96 23.25 0.69
CA ASP A 126 5.61 24.04 1.89
C ASP A 126 4.45 23.43 2.69
N PHE A 127 3.53 22.68 2.05
CA PHE A 127 2.46 21.94 2.74
C PHE A 127 2.97 20.82 3.66
N LEU A 128 4.11 20.19 3.33
CA LEU A 128 4.79 19.24 4.23
C LEU A 128 5.40 19.96 5.45
N MET A 129 5.65 21.25 5.31
CA MET A 129 6.20 22.15 6.32
C MET A 129 5.10 22.96 7.04
N MET A 130 3.82 22.83 6.66
CA MET A 130 2.68 23.56 7.22
C MET A 130 2.39 23.14 8.67
N GLY A 131 3.16 23.75 9.55
CA GLY A 131 2.92 23.96 10.97
C GLY A 131 3.46 25.32 11.44
N ASP A 132 3.89 26.19 10.51
CA ASP A 132 4.56 27.46 10.81
C ASP A 132 3.60 28.61 11.15
N ASN A 133 2.28 28.39 11.04
CA ASN A 133 1.27 29.25 11.65
C ASN A 133 1.20 29.04 13.17
N ASN A 134 2.30 29.20 13.91
CA ASN A 134 2.37 29.33 15.38
C ASN A 134 1.60 28.28 16.25
N GLN A 135 1.04 27.22 15.65
CA GLN A 135 0.12 26.27 16.29
C GLN A 135 0.67 24.84 16.37
N SER A 136 1.55 24.40 15.46
CA SER A 136 2.20 23.09 15.60
C SER A 136 3.56 23.24 16.26
N ARG A 137 3.56 23.32 17.60
CA ARG A 137 4.78 23.48 18.42
C ARG A 137 5.60 22.18 18.56
N TYR A 138 5.21 21.07 17.92
CA TYR A 138 5.78 19.75 18.17
C TYR A 138 6.47 19.16 16.93
N VAL A 139 7.73 18.76 17.08
CA VAL A 139 8.56 18.12 16.05
C VAL A 139 7.87 16.88 15.44
N GLU A 140 7.14 16.13 16.25
CA GLU A 140 6.39 14.94 15.81
C GLU A 140 5.35 15.27 14.73
N ASP A 141 4.61 16.36 14.88
CA ASP A 141 3.55 16.72 13.93
C ASP A 141 4.13 17.04 12.54
N LYS A 142 5.24 17.77 12.49
CA LYS A 142 5.97 18.06 11.25
C LYS A 142 6.55 16.79 10.62
N ALA A 143 6.92 15.80 11.43
CA ALA A 143 7.42 14.53 10.93
C ALA A 143 6.30 13.69 10.29
N LEU A 144 5.12 13.68 10.92
CA LEU A 144 3.98 12.89 10.48
C LEU A 144 3.37 13.38 9.15
N THR A 145 3.46 14.68 8.82
CA THR A 145 3.01 15.21 7.53
C THR A 145 3.86 14.73 6.35
N ARG A 146 5.13 14.33 6.60
CA ARG A 146 6.09 13.92 5.55
C ARG A 146 5.99 12.45 5.13
N SER A 147 4.96 11.74 5.59
CA SER A 147 4.68 10.37 5.16
C SER A 147 3.19 10.17 4.99
N GLY A 148 2.80 9.35 4.01
CA GLY A 148 1.40 9.16 3.70
C GLY A 148 1.15 8.14 2.61
N LEU A 149 -0.12 7.99 2.26
CA LEU A 149 -0.63 7.10 1.23
C LEU A 149 -1.40 7.92 0.20
N LEU A 150 -1.22 7.61 -1.07
CA LEU A 150 -2.01 8.21 -2.14
C LEU A 150 -3.29 7.40 -2.35
N LEU A 151 -4.42 8.07 -2.46
CA LEU A 151 -5.74 7.48 -2.67
C LEU A 151 -6.34 7.99 -3.99
N SER A 152 -7.53 7.52 -4.34
CA SER A 152 -8.17 7.93 -5.58
C SER A 152 -8.42 9.43 -5.61
N GLY A 153 -8.05 10.09 -6.71
CA GLY A 153 -8.09 11.54 -6.85
C GLY A 153 -6.78 12.28 -6.51
N ALA A 154 -5.76 11.61 -5.95
CA ALA A 154 -4.52 12.27 -5.53
C ALA A 154 -3.82 13.12 -6.62
N ASN A 155 -3.99 12.76 -7.91
CA ASN A 155 -3.35 13.51 -8.99
C ASN A 155 -3.99 14.89 -9.22
N ILE A 156 -5.19 15.16 -8.71
CA ILE A 156 -5.80 16.49 -8.78
C ILE A 156 -4.93 17.46 -7.98
N ALA A 157 -4.67 17.11 -6.71
CA ALA A 157 -3.79 17.85 -5.82
C ALA A 157 -2.34 17.86 -6.36
N LEU A 158 -1.74 16.70 -6.64
CA LEU A 158 -0.34 16.62 -7.08
C LEU A 158 -0.02 17.39 -8.36
N LYS A 159 -1.01 17.62 -9.24
CA LYS A 159 -0.86 18.44 -10.46
C LYS A 159 -1.20 19.92 -10.26
N GLY A 160 -1.59 20.32 -9.05
CA GLY A 160 -1.93 21.70 -8.73
C GLY A 160 -3.33 22.15 -9.11
N ASN A 161 -4.21 21.22 -9.43
CA ASN A 161 -5.55 21.59 -9.82
C ASN A 161 -6.36 21.97 -8.56
N PRO A 162 -7.20 23.02 -8.63
CA PRO A 162 -8.03 23.39 -7.51
C PRO A 162 -9.02 22.27 -7.17
N LEU A 163 -9.18 22.01 -5.88
CA LEU A 163 -10.16 21.06 -5.35
C LEU A 163 -11.49 21.78 -5.07
N PRO A 164 -12.64 21.19 -5.42
CA PRO A 164 -13.93 21.71 -5.00
C PRO A 164 -14.04 21.75 -3.47
N GLU A 165 -14.85 22.67 -2.97
CA GLU A 165 -15.11 22.78 -1.53
C GLU A 165 -15.67 21.47 -0.96
N GLY A 166 -15.04 20.98 0.10
CA GLY A 166 -15.45 19.77 0.80
C GLY A 166 -15.03 18.45 0.15
N LEU A 167 -14.17 18.49 -0.88
CA LEU A 167 -13.47 17.32 -1.42
C LEU A 167 -12.07 17.25 -0.80
N GLU A 168 -11.66 16.08 -0.33
CA GLU A 168 -10.30 15.83 0.15
C GLU A 168 -9.30 15.79 -1.02
N ASP A 169 -8.02 15.96 -0.70
CA ASP A 169 -6.96 16.04 -1.71
C ASP A 169 -6.48 14.66 -2.22
N GLY A 170 -6.90 13.58 -1.54
CA GLY A 170 -6.55 12.20 -1.88
C GLY A 170 -5.19 11.79 -1.33
N ILE A 171 -4.60 12.54 -0.41
CA ILE A 171 -3.29 12.32 0.20
C ILE A 171 -3.47 12.10 1.70
N LEU A 172 -3.63 10.83 2.10
CA LEU A 172 -3.79 10.50 3.51
C LEU A 172 -2.44 10.55 4.24
N THR A 173 -2.21 11.60 5.02
CA THR A 173 -0.96 11.75 5.79
C THR A 173 -0.98 10.95 7.10
N ALA A 174 0.21 10.63 7.63
CA ALA A 174 0.31 9.99 8.95
C ALA A 174 -0.21 10.89 10.08
N LYS A 175 -0.24 12.21 9.88
CA LYS A 175 -0.77 13.19 10.83
C LYS A 175 -2.29 13.09 10.92
N GLU A 176 -2.98 13.06 9.78
CA GLU A 176 -4.43 12.89 9.76
C GLU A 176 -4.83 11.51 10.27
N LEU A 177 -4.11 10.49 9.85
CA LEU A 177 -4.28 9.12 10.35
C LEU A 177 -4.20 9.05 11.87
N ALA A 178 -3.25 9.76 12.49
CA ALA A 178 -3.10 9.81 13.95
C ALA A 178 -4.32 10.41 14.68
N GLY A 179 -5.19 11.14 13.99
CA GLY A 179 -6.42 11.71 14.52
C GLY A 179 -7.64 10.80 14.41
N LEU A 180 -7.53 9.64 13.75
CA LEU A 180 -8.64 8.69 13.58
C LEU A 180 -8.78 7.75 14.78
N ASP A 181 -9.96 7.16 14.94
CA ASP A 181 -10.21 6.06 15.89
C ASP A 181 -10.24 4.72 15.16
N LEU A 182 -9.14 3.98 15.23
CA LEU A 182 -8.94 2.69 14.60
C LEU A 182 -8.66 1.57 15.62
N ARG A 183 -9.10 1.74 16.87
CA ARG A 183 -8.84 0.79 17.99
C ARG A 183 -9.39 -0.63 17.78
N GLY A 184 -10.25 -0.84 16.78
CA GLY A 184 -10.73 -2.17 16.38
C GLY A 184 -9.72 -2.97 15.54
N LEU A 185 -8.74 -2.31 14.91
CA LEU A 185 -7.83 -2.93 13.96
C LEU A 185 -6.80 -3.82 14.65
N ASP A 186 -6.96 -5.13 14.47
CA ASP A 186 -5.98 -6.12 14.92
C ASP A 186 -4.78 -6.20 13.98
N LEU A 187 -5.02 -6.09 12.67
CA LEU A 187 -3.98 -6.14 11.64
C LEU A 187 -4.19 -5.07 10.56
N VAL A 188 -3.17 -4.25 10.34
CA VAL A 188 -3.04 -3.38 9.16
C VAL A 188 -1.92 -3.89 8.28
N VAL A 189 -2.20 -4.10 7.00
CA VAL A 189 -1.22 -4.47 5.97
C VAL A 189 -1.07 -3.34 4.98
N LEU A 190 0.12 -2.76 4.90
CA LEU A 190 0.48 -1.72 3.95
C LEU A 190 1.36 -2.31 2.85
N SER A 191 0.72 -2.71 1.76
CA SER A 191 1.36 -3.12 0.51
C SER A 191 1.68 -1.88 -0.35
N ALA A 192 2.46 -0.99 0.24
CA ALA A 192 2.86 0.28 -0.34
C ALA A 192 4.33 0.54 0.01
N CYS A 193 5.07 1.12 -0.93
CA CYS A 193 6.52 1.32 -0.83
C CYS A 193 6.86 2.28 0.32
N GLN A 194 7.98 2.01 1.01
CA GLN A 194 8.57 2.92 2.01
C GLN A 194 7.64 3.26 3.19
N THR A 195 6.59 2.48 3.41
CA THR A 195 5.61 2.75 4.46
C THR A 195 6.16 2.58 5.86
N GLY A 196 7.17 1.73 6.04
CA GLY A 196 7.89 1.56 7.32
C GLY A 196 8.94 2.63 7.61
N LEU A 197 9.20 3.56 6.67
CA LEU A 197 10.15 4.67 6.88
C LEU A 197 9.48 5.83 7.62
N GLY A 198 10.32 6.67 8.23
CA GLY A 198 9.90 7.83 9.02
C GLY A 198 11.11 8.56 9.59
N GLU A 199 10.88 9.72 10.20
CA GLU A 199 11.93 10.42 10.94
C GLU A 199 12.31 9.61 12.18
N ILE A 200 13.60 9.28 12.32
CA ILE A 200 14.11 8.49 13.45
C ILE A 200 14.44 9.45 14.59
N THR A 201 13.78 9.25 15.74
CA THR A 201 13.98 10.03 16.96
C THR A 201 14.35 9.11 18.14
N GLY A 202 14.67 9.68 19.29
CA GLY A 202 14.89 8.89 20.52
C GLY A 202 13.67 8.07 20.96
N ASP A 203 12.46 8.50 20.56
CA ASP A 203 11.18 7.85 20.89
C ASP A 203 10.70 6.88 19.80
N GLY A 204 11.55 6.57 18.82
CA GLY A 204 11.26 5.70 17.69
C GLY A 204 11.03 6.46 16.38
N VAL A 205 10.30 5.84 15.46
CA VAL A 205 10.17 6.32 14.08
C VAL A 205 8.83 7.04 13.89
N PHE A 206 8.89 8.32 13.49
CA PHE A 206 7.73 9.15 13.19
C PHE A 206 7.40 9.10 11.70
N GLY A 207 6.31 8.40 11.40
CA GLY A 207 5.76 8.23 10.05
C GLY A 207 4.44 7.47 10.10
N LEU A 208 4.06 6.78 9.03
CA LEU A 208 2.81 5.99 8.98
C LEU A 208 2.66 5.00 10.14
N GLN A 209 3.76 4.39 10.61
CA GLN A 209 3.72 3.49 11.76
C GLN A 209 3.21 4.20 13.02
N ARG A 210 3.70 5.42 13.29
CA ARG A 210 3.30 6.23 14.44
C ARG A 210 1.87 6.73 14.28
N GLY A 211 1.47 7.10 13.05
CA GLY A 211 0.09 7.46 12.71
C GLY A 211 -0.91 6.35 13.04
N PHE A 212 -0.69 5.14 12.51
CA PHE A 212 -1.56 3.98 12.79
C PHE A 212 -1.57 3.60 14.27
N LYS A 213 -0.42 3.70 14.95
CA LYS A 213 -0.33 3.40 16.39
C LYS A 213 -1.10 4.40 17.23
N LYS A 214 -1.03 5.70 16.93
CA LYS A 214 -1.83 6.73 17.60
C LYS A 214 -3.32 6.56 17.35
N ALA A 215 -3.70 6.09 16.15
CA ALA A 215 -5.07 5.73 15.83
C ALA A 215 -5.57 4.47 16.57
N GLY A 216 -4.67 3.69 17.19
CA GLY A 216 -5.02 2.52 17.99
C GLY A 216 -4.90 1.17 17.29
N ALA A 217 -4.21 1.08 16.15
CA ALA A 217 -3.99 -0.20 15.47
C ALA A 217 -2.98 -1.10 16.23
N ASN A 218 -3.31 -2.39 16.37
CA ASN A 218 -2.53 -3.36 17.15
C ASN A 218 -1.29 -3.87 16.41
N THR A 219 -1.43 -4.50 15.25
CA THR A 219 -0.30 -5.03 14.49
C THR A 219 -0.21 -4.38 13.12
N LEU A 220 1.00 -4.00 12.70
CA LEU A 220 1.26 -3.41 11.38
C LEU A 220 2.20 -4.32 10.58
N LEU A 221 1.84 -4.65 9.35
CA LEU A 221 2.70 -5.25 8.34
C LEU A 221 3.03 -4.18 7.29
N MET A 222 4.29 -3.76 7.20
CA MET A 222 4.70 -2.60 6.40
C MET A 222 5.95 -2.91 5.58
N SER A 223 6.21 -2.14 4.51
CA SER A 223 7.41 -2.31 3.68
C SER A 223 8.46 -1.24 3.92
N LEU A 224 9.74 -1.63 3.96
CA LEU A 224 10.87 -0.72 4.13
C LEU A 224 11.36 -0.12 2.80
N TRP A 225 11.21 -0.84 1.69
CA TRP A 225 11.61 -0.42 0.34
C TRP A 225 10.65 -0.96 -0.72
N LYS A 226 10.80 -0.46 -1.96
CA LYS A 226 10.03 -0.93 -3.12
C LYS A 226 10.47 -2.33 -3.55
N VAL A 227 9.51 -3.23 -3.68
CA VAL A 227 9.71 -4.62 -4.12
C VAL A 227 9.08 -4.84 -5.50
N ASP A 228 9.54 -5.86 -6.24
CA ASP A 228 8.91 -6.33 -7.49
C ASP A 228 7.45 -6.74 -7.26
N ASP A 229 6.54 -6.27 -8.10
CA ASP A 229 5.10 -6.48 -7.95
C ASP A 229 4.72 -7.96 -7.86
N ASN A 230 5.36 -8.83 -8.66
CA ASN A 230 5.07 -10.27 -8.62
C ASN A 230 5.57 -10.91 -7.32
N ALA A 231 6.74 -10.50 -6.82
CA ALA A 231 7.24 -10.98 -5.54
C ALA A 231 6.32 -10.55 -4.38
N THR A 232 5.84 -9.31 -4.39
CA THR A 232 4.86 -8.80 -3.43
C THR A 232 3.55 -9.59 -3.49
N GLN A 233 3.01 -9.85 -4.69
CA GLN A 233 1.79 -10.64 -4.85
C GLN A 233 1.95 -12.06 -4.29
N LEU A 234 3.08 -12.73 -4.59
CA LEU A 234 3.38 -14.06 -4.05
C LEU A 234 3.47 -14.03 -2.52
N LEU A 235 4.12 -13.01 -1.95
CA LEU A 235 4.27 -12.83 -0.52
C LEU A 235 2.91 -12.62 0.15
N MET A 236 2.09 -11.69 -0.33
CA MET A 236 0.79 -11.36 0.24
C MET A 236 -0.17 -12.54 0.14
N THR A 237 -0.25 -13.18 -1.02
CA THR A 237 -1.10 -14.37 -1.20
C THR A 237 -0.72 -15.46 -0.21
N GLN A 238 0.57 -15.75 -0.05
CA GLN A 238 1.03 -16.78 0.88
C GLN A 238 0.85 -16.36 2.34
N PHE A 239 1.04 -15.08 2.67
CA PHE A 239 0.80 -14.53 4.01
C PHE A 239 -0.65 -14.74 4.43
N TYR A 240 -1.62 -14.30 3.61
CA TYR A 240 -3.04 -14.47 3.91
C TYR A 240 -3.44 -15.94 3.95
N LYS A 241 -2.92 -16.78 3.04
CA LYS A 241 -3.15 -18.23 3.08
C LYS A 241 -2.71 -18.83 4.42
N ASN A 242 -1.55 -18.45 4.93
CA ASN A 242 -1.03 -18.93 6.20
C ASN A 242 -1.84 -18.41 7.39
N LEU A 243 -2.18 -17.13 7.38
CA LEU A 243 -2.97 -16.49 8.43
C LEU A 243 -4.36 -17.13 8.55
N LEU A 244 -5.01 -17.36 7.41
CA LEU A 244 -6.33 -18.00 7.36
C LEU A 244 -6.29 -19.49 7.69
N ALA A 245 -5.12 -20.13 7.61
CA ALA A 245 -4.89 -21.48 8.11
C ALA A 245 -4.68 -21.54 9.64
N GLY A 246 -4.79 -20.39 10.34
CA GLY A 246 -4.71 -20.32 11.80
C GLY A 246 -3.31 -20.14 12.36
N LYS A 247 -2.32 -19.79 11.52
CA LYS A 247 -0.97 -19.44 11.99
C LYS A 247 -0.95 -18.05 12.61
N SER A 248 0.01 -17.83 13.52
CA SER A 248 0.28 -16.48 14.04
C SER A 248 0.62 -15.49 12.92
N LYS A 249 0.48 -14.19 13.18
CA LYS A 249 0.87 -13.14 12.22
C LYS A 249 2.36 -13.28 11.86
N PHE A 250 3.20 -13.55 12.85
CA PHE A 250 4.64 -13.75 12.69
C PHE A 250 4.99 -14.98 11.84
N GLU A 251 4.43 -16.15 12.16
CA GLU A 251 4.68 -17.37 11.38
C GLU A 251 4.19 -17.22 9.94
N SER A 252 3.04 -16.56 9.76
CA SER A 252 2.46 -16.31 8.45
C SER A 252 3.41 -15.51 7.55
N LEU A 253 4.00 -14.43 8.07
CA LEU A 253 4.98 -13.63 7.33
C LEU A 253 6.26 -14.42 7.08
N ARG A 254 6.82 -15.05 8.12
CA ARG A 254 8.08 -15.80 8.02
C ARG A 254 8.01 -16.89 6.96
N GLU A 255 6.89 -17.62 6.89
CA GLU A 255 6.69 -18.65 5.89
C GLU A 255 6.42 -18.10 4.50
N ALA A 256 5.71 -16.98 4.38
CA ALA A 256 5.52 -16.30 3.10
C ALA A 256 6.87 -15.82 2.52
N GLN A 257 7.74 -15.26 3.35
CA GLN A 257 9.10 -14.87 2.96
C GLN A 257 9.93 -16.06 2.48
N LYS A 258 9.88 -17.20 3.20
CA LYS A 258 10.54 -18.44 2.77
C LYS A 258 9.99 -18.94 1.43
N TYR A 259 8.67 -18.91 1.26
CA TYR A 259 8.02 -19.33 0.03
C TYR A 259 8.50 -18.51 -1.17
N VAL A 260 8.55 -17.17 -1.06
CA VAL A 260 9.05 -16.30 -2.13
C VAL A 260 10.53 -16.55 -2.41
N ARG A 261 11.37 -16.64 -1.37
CA ARG A 261 12.80 -16.95 -1.51
C ARG A 261 13.07 -18.24 -2.28
N ASP A 262 12.24 -19.25 -2.06
CA ASP A 262 12.37 -20.57 -2.66
C ASP A 262 11.52 -20.74 -3.93
N TYR A 263 10.85 -19.69 -4.41
CA TYR A 263 9.99 -19.73 -5.59
C TYR A 263 10.79 -20.00 -6.87
N GLU A 264 10.47 -21.12 -7.54
CA GLU A 264 11.12 -21.56 -8.75
C GLU A 264 10.31 -21.18 -10.00
N VAL A 265 11.02 -20.71 -11.03
CA VAL A 265 10.46 -20.49 -12.36
C VAL A 265 11.27 -21.26 -13.39
N GLU A 266 10.60 -21.76 -14.42
CA GLU A 266 11.25 -22.34 -15.59
C GLU A 266 11.54 -21.23 -16.60
N ILE A 267 12.81 -21.08 -16.96
CA ILE A 267 13.25 -20.17 -18.01
C ILE A 267 13.73 -20.97 -19.22
N GLU A 268 13.36 -20.52 -20.42
CA GLU A 268 13.93 -21.02 -21.66
C GLU A 268 15.38 -20.57 -21.74
N THR A 269 16.31 -21.51 -21.86
CA THR A 269 17.74 -21.23 -22.00
C THR A 269 18.16 -21.36 -23.44
N THR A 270 18.98 -20.41 -23.91
CA THR A 270 19.67 -20.58 -25.19
C THR A 270 20.83 -21.56 -24.98
N PRO A 271 20.95 -22.63 -25.80
CA PRO A 271 22.08 -23.54 -25.71
C PRO A 271 23.41 -22.80 -25.92
N ASP A 272 24.51 -23.30 -25.35
CA ASP A 272 25.87 -22.75 -25.51
C ASP A 272 26.20 -22.51 -27.00
N LYS A 273 27.02 -21.49 -27.31
CA LYS A 273 27.47 -21.13 -28.67
C LYS A 273 27.99 -22.33 -29.46
N ARG A 274 28.61 -23.29 -28.79
CA ARG A 274 29.12 -24.55 -29.37
C ARG A 274 27.99 -25.47 -29.86
N TRP A 275 26.89 -25.52 -29.12
CA TRP A 275 25.66 -26.21 -29.48
C TRP A 275 24.90 -25.49 -30.60
N GLN A 276 24.92 -24.15 -30.62
CA GLN A 276 24.25 -23.36 -31.66
C GLN A 276 24.80 -23.62 -33.07
N SER A 277 26.12 -23.86 -33.21
CA SER A 277 26.71 -24.19 -34.52
C SER A 277 26.29 -25.56 -35.05
N GLU A 278 26.24 -26.58 -34.18
CA GLU A 278 25.83 -27.94 -34.55
C GLU A 278 24.31 -28.05 -34.79
N ALA A 279 23.52 -27.34 -33.98
CA ALA A 279 22.07 -27.29 -34.11
C ALA A 279 21.61 -26.55 -35.37
N ARG A 280 22.27 -25.44 -35.75
CA ARG A 280 22.00 -24.72 -37.01
C ARG A 280 22.29 -25.57 -38.26
N GLN A 281 23.28 -26.47 -38.20
CA GLN A 281 23.55 -27.41 -39.30
C GLN A 281 22.45 -28.49 -39.40
N LYS A 282 21.96 -29.01 -38.27
CA LYS A 282 20.89 -30.02 -38.21
C LYS A 282 19.49 -29.46 -38.54
N GLU A 283 19.22 -28.21 -38.17
CA GLU A 283 17.95 -27.51 -38.48
C GLU A 283 17.83 -27.24 -39.99
N LYS A 284 18.93 -26.84 -40.64
CA LYS A 284 19.01 -26.72 -42.12
C LYS A 284 18.79 -28.04 -42.85
N GLN A 285 19.17 -29.18 -42.26
CA GLN A 285 19.00 -30.51 -42.86
C GLN A 285 17.62 -31.13 -42.62
N SER A 286 16.93 -30.84 -41.50
CA SER A 286 15.70 -31.56 -41.11
C SER A 286 14.40 -30.75 -41.08
N LYS A 287 14.43 -29.42 -41.25
CA LYS A 287 13.26 -28.51 -41.15
C LYS A 287 12.45 -28.63 -39.83
N LYS A 288 12.96 -29.30 -38.79
CA LYS A 288 12.33 -29.35 -37.47
C LYS A 288 12.81 -28.19 -36.59
N PRO A 289 11.89 -27.48 -35.89
CA PRO A 289 12.29 -26.43 -34.96
C PRO A 289 13.17 -27.01 -33.85
N MET A 290 14.21 -26.26 -33.45
CA MET A 290 15.09 -26.65 -32.36
C MET A 290 14.33 -26.96 -31.06
N PRO A 291 14.71 -28.01 -30.32
CA PRO A 291 14.15 -28.27 -29.01
C PRO A 291 14.54 -27.15 -28.04
N LYS A 292 13.52 -26.59 -27.37
CA LYS A 292 13.69 -25.61 -26.31
C LYS A 292 14.19 -26.31 -25.06
N GLU A 293 15.26 -25.78 -24.46
CA GLU A 293 15.79 -26.27 -23.19
C GLU A 293 15.30 -25.35 -22.07
N PHE A 294 14.88 -25.94 -20.95
CA PHE A 294 14.33 -25.21 -19.82
C PHE A 294 15.17 -25.47 -18.57
N LYS A 295 15.44 -24.42 -17.80
CA LYS A 295 16.12 -24.51 -16.51
C LYS A 295 15.27 -23.92 -15.40
N LYS A 296 15.19 -24.62 -14.27
CA LYS A 296 14.58 -24.09 -13.04
C LYS A 296 15.55 -23.17 -12.33
N ILE A 297 15.09 -21.96 -12.01
CA ILE A 297 15.85 -20.98 -11.22
C ILE A 297 15.00 -20.44 -10.08
N LYS A 298 15.64 -20.10 -8.97
CA LYS A 298 15.00 -19.35 -7.87
C LYS A 298 15.05 -17.87 -8.18
N LYS A 299 14.03 -17.36 -8.87
CA LYS A 299 13.97 -15.96 -9.37
C LYS A 299 14.12 -14.93 -8.25
N TYR A 300 13.53 -15.22 -7.08
CA TYR A 300 13.42 -14.30 -5.95
C TYR A 300 14.27 -14.69 -4.75
N LYS A 301 15.38 -15.41 -4.97
CA LYS A 301 16.27 -15.86 -3.90
C LYS A 301 16.85 -14.71 -3.08
N ASP A 302 17.12 -13.57 -3.73
CA ASP A 302 17.72 -12.40 -3.09
C ASP A 302 16.78 -11.78 -2.03
N PRO A 303 17.27 -11.47 -0.80
CA PRO A 303 16.49 -10.81 0.25
C PRO A 303 15.75 -9.55 -0.18
N PHE A 304 16.24 -8.82 -1.18
CA PHE A 304 15.58 -7.65 -1.74
C PHE A 304 14.10 -7.89 -2.06
N TYR A 305 13.73 -9.11 -2.47
CA TYR A 305 12.37 -9.45 -2.90
C TYR A 305 11.40 -9.86 -1.79
N TRP A 306 11.88 -10.15 -0.57
CA TRP A 306 11.03 -10.73 0.48
C TRP A 306 11.30 -10.17 1.89
N ALA A 307 12.51 -9.64 2.15
CA ALA A 307 12.88 -9.11 3.45
C ALA A 307 12.39 -7.67 3.71
N ALA A 308 11.76 -7.03 2.70
CA ALA A 308 11.27 -5.66 2.81
C ALA A 308 10.12 -5.51 3.81
N PHE A 309 9.32 -6.57 3.98
CA PHE A 309 8.13 -6.55 4.80
C PHE A 309 8.46 -6.93 6.24
N ILE A 310 8.03 -6.08 7.18
CA ILE A 310 8.25 -6.24 8.62
C ILE A 310 6.91 -6.20 9.36
N LEU A 311 6.85 -6.90 10.50
CA LEU A 311 5.74 -6.83 11.44
C LEU A 311 6.14 -5.99 12.65
N LEU A 312 5.28 -5.05 13.03
CA LEU A 312 5.40 -4.25 14.25
C LEU A 312 4.30 -4.66 15.23
N ASP A 313 4.68 -4.91 16.48
CA ASP A 313 3.80 -5.34 17.58
C ASP A 313 2.89 -6.53 17.20
N ALA A 314 3.52 -7.60 16.71
CA ALA A 314 2.87 -8.89 16.50
C ALA A 314 2.75 -9.65 17.83
N ILE A 315 1.87 -9.15 18.71
CA ILE A 315 1.45 -9.86 19.92
C ILE A 315 0.18 -10.62 19.54
N ASP A 316 0.22 -11.95 19.65
CA ASP A 316 -0.92 -12.85 19.42
C ASP A 316 -1.81 -12.97 20.67
#